data_AF-A0A4V6HSB4-F1
#
_entry.id   AF-A0A4V6HSB4-F1
#
_cell.length_a   1.000
_cell.length_b   1.000
_cell.length_c   1.000
_cell.angle_alpha   90.00
_cell.angle_beta   90.00
_cell.angle_gamma   90.00
#
_symmetry.space_group_name_H-M   'P 1'
#
loop_
_entity.id
_entity.type
_entity.pdbx_description
1 polymer ?
#
loop_
_entity_poly.entity_id
_entity_poly.type
_entity_poly.pdbx_seq_one_letter_code
_entity_poly.pdbx_strand_id
1 'polypeptide(L)' 'MTVLKVEEMHCEKCVERISKAFDKAGLTYEVNLADKTVSIDGCDKCIATAKEILDDLGF' A
#
# COMPACT_ATOMS: atom_id res chain seq x y z
N MET A 1 13.13 -0.54 3.06
CA MET A 1 11.99 -1.20 2.40
C MET A 1 11.36 -2.30 3.26
N THR A 2 10.06 -2.20 3.51
CA THR A 2 9.25 -3.19 4.23
C THR A 2 8.10 -3.65 3.35
N VAL A 3 7.88 -4.96 3.24
CA VAL A 3 6.83 -5.55 2.41
C VAL A 3 5.61 -5.88 3.27
N LEU A 4 4.44 -5.39 2.84
CA LEU A 4 3.13 -5.67 3.42
C LEU A 4 2.34 -6.56 2.46
N LYS A 5 1.69 -7.60 2.98
CA LYS A 5 0.76 -8.43 2.20
C LYS A 5 -0.62 -7.79 2.19
N VAL A 6 -1.26 -7.81 1.04
CA VAL A 6 -2.62 -7.28 0.82
C VAL A 6 -3.40 -8.30 0.00
N GLU A 7 -3.87 -9.36 0.67
CA GLU A 7 -4.48 -10.51 -0.01
C GLU A 7 -5.77 -10.12 -0.78
N GLU A 8 -6.37 -9.01 -0.37
CA GLU A 8 -7.67 -8.46 -0.80
C GLU A 8 -7.53 -7.61 -2.08
N MET A 9 -6.29 -7.40 -2.53
CA MET A 9 -5.99 -6.78 -3.81
C MET A 9 -6.18 -7.80 -4.95
N HIS A 10 -7.14 -7.53 -5.84
CA HIS A 10 -7.55 -8.50 -6.88
C HIS A 10 -7.62 -7.93 -8.30
N CYS A 11 -7.48 -6.62 -8.48
CA CYS A 11 -7.54 -5.99 -9.79
C CYS A 11 -6.75 -4.68 -9.83
N GLU A 12 -6.53 -4.18 -11.04
CA GLU A 12 -5.89 -2.88 -11.30
C GLU A 12 -6.59 -1.72 -10.59
N LYS A 13 -7.89 -1.81 -10.32
CA LYS A 13 -8.60 -0.78 -9.54
C LYS A 13 -8.24 -0.80 -8.06
N CYS A 14 -7.88 -1.93 -7.47
CA CYS A 14 -7.32 -1.98 -6.12
C CYS A 14 -5.95 -1.31 -6.09
N VAL A 15 -5.09 -1.61 -7.08
CA VAL A 15 -3.78 -0.96 -7.26
C VAL A 15 -3.94 0.56 -7.36
N GLU A 16 -4.80 1.04 -8.26
CA GLU A 16 -5.07 2.48 -8.43
C GLU A 16 -5.55 3.15 -7.13
N ARG A 17 -6.40 2.48 -6.33
CA ARG A 17 -6.91 3.02 -5.07
C ARG A 17 -5.80 3.16 -4.03
N ILE A 18 -4.98 2.11 -3.85
CA ILE A 18 -3.85 2.11 -2.93
C ILE A 18 -2.85 3.19 -3.33
N SER A 19 -2.45 3.20 -4.61
CA SER A 19 -1.50 4.18 -5.15
C SER A 19 -1.95 5.62 -4.90
N LYS A 20 -3.19 5.95 -5.25
CA LYS A 20 -3.73 7.31 -5.03
C LYS A 20 -3.74 7.73 -3.56
N ALA A 21 -3.97 6.80 -2.64
CA ALA A 21 -3.96 7.10 -1.22
C ALA A 21 -2.53 7.30 -0.70
N PHE A 22 -1.60 6.45 -1.12
CA PHE A 22 -0.19 6.55 -0.74
C PHE A 22 0.51 7.78 -1.34
N ASP A 23 0.18 8.16 -2.58
CA ASP A 23 0.65 9.40 -3.23
C ASP A 23 0.21 10.63 -2.43
N LYS A 24 -1.07 10.66 -1.99
CA LYS A 24 -1.60 11.75 -1.16
C LYS A 24 -0.91 11.83 0.20
N ALA A 25 -0.50 10.68 0.75
CA ALA A 25 0.25 10.59 2.00
C ALA A 25 1.76 10.87 1.82
N GLY A 26 2.23 11.07 0.59
CA GLY A 26 3.65 11.32 0.30
C GLY A 26 4.55 10.12 0.60
N LEU A 27 4.01 8.90 0.51
CA LEU A 27 4.78 7.69 0.73
C LEU A 27 5.60 7.33 -0.53
N THR A 28 6.77 6.74 -0.32
CA THR A 28 7.51 6.07 -1.40
C THR A 28 7.18 4.58 -1.34
N TYR A 29 6.66 4.03 -2.42
CA TYR A 29 6.13 2.66 -2.41
C TYR A 29 6.15 2.00 -3.80
N GLU A 30 5.93 0.69 -3.80
CA GLU A 30 5.71 -0.13 -4.98
C GLU A 30 4.56 -1.10 -4.72
N VAL A 31 3.61 -1.20 -5.66
CA VAL A 31 2.46 -2.12 -5.58
C VAL A 31 2.67 -3.25 -6.57
N ASN A 32 2.53 -4.50 -6.11
CA ASN A 32 2.61 -5.68 -6.96
C ASN A 32 1.30 -6.47 -6.84
N LEU A 33 0.48 -6.42 -7.89
CA LEU A 33 -0.80 -7.13 -7.96
C LEU A 33 -0.62 -8.66 -8.03
N ALA A 34 0.40 -9.13 -8.75
CA ALA A 34 0.64 -10.57 -8.94
C ALA A 34 0.99 -11.24 -7.61
N ASP A 35 1.86 -10.61 -6.84
CA ASP A 35 2.32 -11.10 -5.53
C ASP A 35 1.45 -10.62 -4.36
N LYS A 36 0.46 -9.77 -4.66
CA LYS A 36 -0.46 -9.17 -3.69
C LYS A 36 0.27 -8.48 -2.54
N THR A 37 1.26 -7.66 -2.88
CA THR A 37 2.12 -7.00 -1.90
C THR A 37 2.26 -5.51 -2.19
N VAL A 38 2.52 -4.75 -1.12
CA VAL A 38 2.99 -3.36 -1.20
C VAL A 38 4.31 -3.24 -0.46
N SER A 39 5.32 -2.73 -1.14
CA SER A 39 6.62 -2.42 -0.57
C SER A 39 6.64 -0.93 -0.21
N ILE A 40 6.93 -0.60 1.04
CA ILE A 40 7.07 0.78 1.52
C ILE A 40 8.54 1.07 1.73
N ASP A 41 9.05 2.15 1.13
CA ASP A 41 10.38 2.67 1.42
C ASP A 41 10.27 3.92 2.29
N GLY A 42 10.66 3.80 3.56
CA GLY A 42 10.48 4.84 4.56
C GLY A 42 10.77 4.35 5.97
N CYS A 43 10.53 5.22 6.95
CA CYS A 43 10.72 4.93 8.38
C CYS A 43 9.51 4.21 8.99
N ASP A 44 9.60 3.84 10.27
CA ASP A 44 8.51 3.17 11.00
C ASP A 44 7.18 3.92 10.93
N LYS A 45 7.23 5.25 10.92
CA LYS A 45 6.03 6.09 10.75
C LYS A 45 5.41 5.93 9.36
N CYS A 46 6.22 5.84 8.29
CA CYS A 46 5.73 5.60 6.93
C CYS A 46 5.01 4.25 6.84
N ILE A 47 5.55 3.22 7.49
CA ILE A 47 4.95 1.89 7.53
C ILE A 47 3.63 1.90 8.32
N ALA A 48 3.58 2.60 9.46
CA ALA A 48 2.36 2.76 10.25
C ALA A 48 1.25 3.46 9.45
N THR A 49 1.58 4.59 8.81
CA THR A 49 0.63 5.31 7.95
C THR A 49 0.16 4.46 6.77
N ALA A 50 1.04 3.68 6.15
CA ALA A 50 0.65 2.77 5.08
C ALA A 50 -0.37 1.73 5.55
N LYS A 51 -0.18 1.16 6.75
CA LYS A 51 -1.13 0.21 7.35
C LYS A 51 -2.48 0.85 7.64
N GLU A 52 -2.50 2.02 8.28
CA GLU A 52 -3.74 2.76 8.56
C GLU A 52 -4.53 3.05 7.27
N ILE A 53 -3.84 3.46 6.19
CA ILE A 53 -4.48 3.71 4.90
C ILE A 53 -5.04 2.43 4.28
N LEU A 54 -4.32 1.31 4.36
CA LEU A 54 -4.82 0.02 3.85
C LEU A 54 -6.09 -0.41 4.60
N ASP A 55 -6.07 -0.34 5.94
CA ASP A 55 -7.21 -0.65 6.79
C ASP A 55 -8.42 0.26 6.45
N ASP A 56 -8.21 1.57 6.30
CA ASP A 56 -9.25 2.55 5.94
C ASP A 56 -9.87 2.29 4.55
N LEU A 57 -9.09 1.73 3.62
CA LEU A 57 -9.56 1.35 2.28
C LEU A 57 -10.27 -0.01 2.26
N GLY A 58 -10.16 -0.79 3.33
CA GLY A 58 -10.71 -2.14 3.50
C GLY A 58 -9.84 -3.24 2.91
N PHE A 59 -8.51 -3.11 3.04
CA PHE A 59 -7.50 -4.04 2.54
C PHE A 59 -6.82 -4.84 3.65
#